data_AF-A0AA36JJW5-F1
#
_entry.id   AF-A0AA36JJW5-F1
#
_cell.length_a   1.000
_cell.length_b   1.000
_cell.length_c   1.000
_cell.angle_alpha   90.00
_cell.angle_beta   90.00
_cell.angle_gamma   90.00
#
_symmetry.space_group_name_H-M   'P 1'
#
loop_
_entity.id
_entity.type
_entity.pdbx_description
1 polymer ?
#
loop_
_entity_poly.entity_id
_entity_poly.type
_entity_poly.pdbx_seq_one_letter_code
_entity_poly.pdbx_strand_id
1 'polypeptide(L)'
;MAFIALALFTLAAAHSGTCPATKKCGEGAEAGLPCCQVDSTKFECCSSSEACIPKVGCRCLDLEAEAPLYEGYDFAAFCEEFSRAYGTEEFERRRSIFQTNLKKIKAHNTEFQAGLHTWYMAVNDFADWSQEEFKGIRATQTPPPLQAVHTVQFGAAKANPETMDWRTKGVVTPVKNQGT
;
A
#
# COMPACT_ATOMS: atom_id res chain seq x y z
N MET A 1 -41.06 10.92 7.49
CA MET A 1 -40.44 12.09 6.83
C MET A 1 -38.96 12.04 7.11
N ALA A 2 -38.17 11.53 6.17
CA ALA A 2 -36.72 11.42 6.31
C ALA A 2 -36.08 12.70 5.74
N PHE A 3 -35.40 13.46 6.59
CA PHE A 3 -34.58 14.59 6.17
C PHE A 3 -33.22 14.04 5.73
N ILE A 4 -32.96 14.08 4.42
CA ILE A 4 -31.64 13.81 3.86
C ILE A 4 -30.80 15.07 4.10
N ALA A 5 -29.88 15.01 5.06
CA ALA A 5 -28.86 16.04 5.23
C ALA A 5 -27.84 15.88 4.11
N LEU A 6 -27.83 16.80 3.13
CA LEU A 6 -26.72 16.95 2.20
C LEU A 6 -25.48 17.40 2.99
N ALA A 7 -24.53 16.51 3.18
CA ALA A 7 -23.18 16.88 3.60
C ALA A 7 -22.49 17.60 2.43
N LEU A 8 -22.35 18.91 2.53
CA LEU A 8 -21.52 19.71 1.64
C LEU A 8 -20.05 19.36 1.91
N PHE A 9 -19.45 18.55 1.05
CA PHE A 9 -18.00 18.36 1.01
C PHE A 9 -17.34 19.68 0.58
N THR A 10 -16.73 20.38 1.53
CA THR A 10 -15.82 21.50 1.22
C THR A 10 -14.50 20.92 0.72
N LEU A 11 -14.19 21.12 -0.56
CA LEU A 11 -12.89 20.80 -1.14
C LEU A 11 -11.79 21.59 -0.39
N ALA A 12 -10.73 20.92 0.06
CA ALA A 12 -9.51 21.57 0.52
C ALA A 12 -8.90 22.40 -0.62
N ALA A 13 -8.58 23.67 -0.36
CA ALA A 13 -8.00 24.55 -1.36
C ALA A 13 -6.54 24.13 -1.65
N ALA A 14 -6.26 23.75 -2.90
CA ALA A 14 -4.91 23.47 -3.36
C ALA A 14 -4.16 24.79 -3.59
N HIS A 15 -2.99 24.93 -2.95
CA HIS A 15 -2.15 26.11 -3.05
C HIS A 15 -0.90 25.83 -3.88
N SER A 16 -0.52 26.78 -4.73
CA SER A 16 0.74 26.74 -5.47
C SER A 16 1.89 27.24 -4.60
N GLY A 17 2.92 26.44 -4.40
CA GLY A 17 4.15 26.81 -3.70
C GLY A 17 4.73 25.69 -2.86
N THR A 18 5.64 26.07 -1.96
CA THR A 18 6.21 25.18 -0.95
C THR A 18 5.67 25.51 0.43
N CYS A 19 5.37 24.47 1.17
CA CYS A 19 4.92 24.53 2.54
C CYS A 19 5.92 25.30 3.43
N PRO A 20 5.46 26.23 4.28
CA PRO A 20 6.34 26.96 5.19
C PRO A 20 7.08 26.02 6.15
N ALA A 21 8.28 26.43 6.59
CA ALA A 21 9.10 25.64 7.53
C ALA A 21 8.40 25.34 8.87
N THR A 22 7.42 26.15 9.24
CA THR A 22 6.56 25.97 10.43
C THR A 22 5.59 24.79 10.31
N LYS A 23 5.47 24.17 9.12
CA LYS A 23 4.49 23.13 8.77
C LYS A 23 3.04 23.57 9.01
N LYS A 24 2.78 24.88 8.97
CA LYS A 24 1.47 25.49 9.14
C LYS A 24 1.20 26.47 8.01
N CYS A 25 -0.05 26.52 7.56
CA CYS A 25 -0.49 27.49 6.56
C CYS A 25 -0.54 28.90 7.16
N GLY A 26 -0.09 29.88 6.37
CA GLY A 26 0.22 31.22 6.86
C GLY A 26 -0.80 32.31 6.52
N GLU A 27 -1.73 32.07 5.60
CA GLU A 27 -2.60 33.12 5.04
C GLU A 27 -4.06 32.66 4.90
N GLY A 28 -4.99 33.61 5.06
CA GLY A 28 -6.42 33.41 4.79
C GLY A 28 -7.19 32.62 5.85
N ALA A 29 -8.32 32.02 5.44
CA ALA A 29 -9.22 31.26 6.29
C ALA A 29 -8.61 29.95 6.85
N GLU A 30 -7.43 29.57 6.37
CA GLU A 30 -6.72 28.32 6.69
C GLU A 30 -5.45 28.57 7.54
N ALA A 31 -5.28 29.80 8.05
CA ALA A 31 -4.15 30.17 8.88
C ALA A 31 -4.07 29.28 10.14
N GLY A 32 -2.92 28.63 10.33
CA GLY A 32 -2.67 27.73 11.45
C GLY A 32 -3.01 26.25 11.20
N LEU A 33 -3.65 25.91 10.08
CA LEU A 33 -3.86 24.51 9.68
C LEU A 33 -2.54 23.81 9.31
N PRO A 34 -2.43 22.49 9.55
CA PRO A 34 -1.27 21.70 9.13
C PRO A 34 -1.08 21.77 7.61
N CYS A 35 0.13 22.12 7.19
CA CYS A 35 0.48 22.29 5.79
C CYS A 35 1.19 21.05 5.25
N CYS A 36 0.73 20.57 4.10
CA CYS A 36 1.17 19.31 3.49
C CYS A 36 1.74 19.49 2.09
N GLN A 37 3.00 19.10 1.89
CA GLN A 37 3.65 19.18 0.58
C GLN A 37 3.24 17.99 -0.30
N VAL A 38 2.62 18.26 -1.44
CA VAL A 38 2.22 17.25 -2.44
C VAL A 38 3.34 17.02 -3.46
N ASP A 39 3.86 18.09 -4.05
CA ASP A 39 4.98 18.01 -5.01
C ASP A 39 5.96 19.17 -4.79
N SER A 40 6.86 19.52 -5.72
CA SER A 40 7.79 20.66 -5.53
C SER A 40 7.14 22.04 -5.66
N THR A 41 5.89 22.09 -6.13
CA THR A 41 5.17 23.29 -6.56
C THR A 41 3.76 23.39 -6.00
N LYS A 42 3.29 22.38 -5.24
CA LYS A 42 1.93 22.28 -4.73
C LYS A 42 1.93 21.83 -3.27
N PHE A 43 1.16 22.54 -2.45
CA PHE A 43 0.85 22.16 -1.08
C PHE A 43 -0.64 22.28 -0.78
N GLU A 44 -1.10 21.58 0.24
CA GLU A 44 -2.48 21.57 0.71
C GLU A 44 -2.52 21.87 2.22
N CYS A 45 -3.55 22.59 2.67
CA CYS A 45 -3.76 22.89 4.08
C CYS A 45 -4.83 21.95 4.63
N CYS A 46 -4.43 21.03 5.51
CA CYS A 46 -5.31 19.97 5.98
C CYS A 46 -6.17 20.47 7.13
N SER A 47 -7.47 20.20 7.08
CA SER A 47 -8.38 20.45 8.19
C SER A 47 -8.03 19.59 9.40
N SER A 48 -8.59 19.89 10.57
CA SER A 48 -8.38 19.09 11.79
C SER A 48 -8.85 17.64 11.65
N SER A 49 -9.72 17.35 10.68
CA SER A 49 -10.21 16.02 10.31
C SER A 49 -9.36 15.32 9.26
N GLU A 50 -8.21 15.88 8.86
CA GLU A 50 -7.35 15.33 7.81
C GLU A 50 -5.91 15.13 8.29
N ALA A 51 -5.31 14.01 7.91
CA ALA A 51 -3.89 13.75 8.09
C ALA A 51 -3.10 14.27 6.88
N CYS A 52 -1.93 14.87 7.14
CA CYS A 52 -0.97 15.21 6.10
C CYS A 52 -0.07 14.00 5.80
N ILE A 53 -0.18 13.46 4.58
CA ILE A 53 0.71 12.41 4.08
C ILE A 53 1.73 13.03 3.11
N PRO A 54 3.05 12.95 3.40
CA PRO A 54 4.08 13.48 2.51
C PRO A 54 3.93 12.94 1.08
N LYS A 55 4.02 13.85 0.09
CA LYS A 55 3.89 13.53 -1.35
C LYS A 55 2.51 13.07 -1.83
N VAL A 56 1.50 13.06 -0.95
CA VAL A 56 0.14 12.59 -1.27
C VAL A 56 -0.89 13.69 -1.01
N GLY A 57 -0.69 14.53 0.01
CA GLY A 57 -1.58 15.65 0.36
C GLY A 57 -2.47 15.37 1.57
N CYS A 58 -3.57 16.12 1.68
CA CYS A 58 -4.53 15.97 2.77
C CYS A 58 -5.46 14.79 2.50
N ARG A 59 -5.61 13.91 3.49
CA ARG A 59 -6.57 12.80 3.45
C ARG A 59 -7.40 12.85 4.70
N CYS A 60 -8.71 12.62 4.56
CA CYS A 60 -9.59 12.44 5.71
C CYS A 60 -8.95 11.41 6.64
N LEU A 61 -8.75 11.80 7.91
CA LEU A 61 -8.71 10.83 8.98
C LEU A 61 -10.11 10.25 8.99
N ASP A 62 -10.30 9.14 8.30
CA ASP A 62 -11.45 8.29 8.54
C ASP A 62 -11.32 7.87 10.01
N LEU A 63 -11.93 8.66 10.90
CA LEU A 63 -12.13 8.34 12.32
C LEU A 63 -13.10 7.16 12.47
N GLU A 64 -13.71 6.74 11.37
CA GLU A 64 -14.04 5.35 11.14
C GLU A 64 -12.74 4.61 10.82
N ALA A 65 -11.93 4.39 11.85
CA ALA A 65 -10.91 3.36 11.79
C ALA A 65 -11.65 2.07 11.43
N GLU A 66 -11.60 1.67 10.14
CA GLU A 66 -11.80 0.28 9.77
C GLU A 66 -11.02 -0.52 10.81
N ALA A 67 -11.74 -1.34 11.59
CA ALA A 67 -11.17 -2.07 12.71
C ALA A 67 -9.79 -2.59 12.31
N PRO A 68 -8.75 -2.39 13.14
CA PRO A 68 -7.36 -2.58 12.73
C PRO A 68 -7.27 -3.84 11.91
N LEU A 69 -6.87 -3.71 10.62
CA LEU A 69 -6.89 -4.80 9.66
C LEU A 69 -6.40 -6.07 10.39
N TYR A 70 -7.25 -7.10 10.44
CA TYR A 70 -7.06 -8.35 11.18
C TYR A 70 -7.41 -8.36 12.68
N GLU A 71 -8.29 -7.49 13.16
CA GLU A 71 -8.87 -7.60 14.52
C GLU A 71 -9.73 -8.86 14.64
N GLY A 72 -9.45 -9.72 15.61
CA GLY A 72 -10.10 -11.03 15.73
C GLY A 72 -9.73 -12.07 14.67
N TYR A 73 -8.90 -11.73 13.68
CA TYR A 73 -8.42 -12.68 12.67
C TYR A 73 -7.38 -13.62 13.28
N ASP A 74 -7.67 -14.92 13.26
CA ASP A 74 -6.84 -15.94 13.85
C ASP A 74 -6.37 -16.98 12.82
N PHE A 75 -5.63 -17.97 13.30
CA PHE A 75 -5.08 -19.01 12.44
C PHE A 75 -6.17 -19.92 11.86
N ALA A 76 -7.32 -20.06 12.53
CA ALA A 76 -8.43 -20.86 12.02
C ALA A 76 -9.09 -20.17 10.83
N ALA A 77 -9.34 -18.86 10.94
CA ALA A 77 -9.84 -18.03 9.83
C ALA A 77 -8.88 -18.08 8.62
N PHE A 78 -7.57 -17.99 8.87
CA PHE A 78 -6.56 -18.18 7.82
C PHE A 78 -6.64 -19.56 7.16
N CYS A 79 -6.80 -20.63 7.95
CA CYS A 79 -6.89 -21.97 7.40
C CYS A 79 -8.15 -22.17 6.55
N GLU A 80 -9.27 -21.54 6.93
CA GLU A 80 -10.51 -21.57 6.15
C GLU A 80 -10.34 -20.79 4.84
N GLU A 81 -9.85 -19.55 4.90
CA GLU A 81 -9.70 -18.66 3.74
C GLU A 81 -8.73 -19.24 2.69
N PHE A 82 -7.61 -19.80 3.15
CA PHE A 82 -6.57 -20.35 2.27
C PHE A 82 -6.65 -21.87 2.10
N SER A 83 -7.74 -22.50 2.55
CA SER A 83 -7.97 -23.95 2.46
C SER A 83 -6.77 -24.77 2.96
N ARG A 84 -6.20 -24.38 4.12
CA ARG A 84 -5.04 -25.03 4.73
C ARG A 84 -5.46 -26.17 5.65
N ALA A 85 -4.75 -27.29 5.54
CA ALA A 85 -4.90 -28.42 6.44
C ALA A 85 -3.51 -28.91 6.87
N TYR A 86 -3.31 -29.07 8.17
CA TYR A 86 -2.03 -29.49 8.75
C TYR A 86 -2.21 -30.70 9.66
N GLY A 87 -1.19 -31.56 9.74
CA GLY A 87 -1.11 -32.62 10.74
C GLY A 87 -0.85 -32.05 12.15
N THR A 88 -1.09 -32.84 13.19
CA THR A 88 -0.96 -32.42 14.60
C THR A 88 0.42 -31.86 14.95
N GLU A 89 1.49 -32.44 14.40
CA GLU A 89 2.86 -31.99 14.65
C GLU A 89 3.22 -30.69 13.90
N GLU A 90 2.66 -30.49 12.71
CA GLU A 90 2.93 -29.30 11.90
C GLU A 90 2.05 -28.10 12.29
N PHE A 91 0.84 -28.36 12.77
CA PHE A 91 -0.16 -27.34 13.10
C PHE A 91 0.39 -26.26 14.02
N GLU A 92 1.02 -26.65 15.14
CA GLU A 92 1.50 -25.67 16.12
C GLU A 92 2.69 -24.86 15.59
N ARG A 93 3.56 -25.49 14.78
CA ARG A 93 4.67 -24.80 14.11
C ARG A 93 4.14 -23.75 13.13
N ARG A 94 3.18 -24.11 12.28
CA ARG A 94 2.57 -23.21 11.29
C ARG A 94 1.79 -22.07 11.95
N ARG A 95 1.06 -22.39 13.02
CA ARG A 95 0.36 -21.40 13.85
C ARG A 95 1.32 -20.36 14.44
N SER A 96 2.46 -20.80 14.98
CA SER A 96 3.47 -19.91 15.56
C SER A 96 4.10 -18.98 14.52
N ILE A 97 4.42 -19.51 13.32
CA ILE A 97 4.92 -18.72 12.20
C ILE A 97 3.88 -17.69 11.76
N PHE A 98 2.64 -18.13 11.58
CA PHE A 98 1.52 -17.26 11.21
C PHE A 98 1.32 -16.12 12.20
N GLN A 99 1.30 -16.40 13.51
CA GLN A 99 1.16 -15.35 14.53
C GLN A 99 2.30 -14.33 14.49
N THR A 100 3.52 -14.79 14.22
CA THR A 100 4.69 -13.92 14.08
C THR A 100 4.54 -13.01 12.86
N ASN A 101 4.14 -13.57 11.72
CA ASN A 101 3.90 -12.81 10.50
C ASN A 101 2.71 -11.84 10.62
N LEU A 102 1.63 -12.24 11.30
CA LEU A 102 0.47 -11.38 11.54
C LEU A 102 0.83 -10.18 12.40
N LYS A 103 1.63 -10.37 13.46
CA LYS A 103 2.15 -9.25 14.27
C LYS A 103 2.99 -8.29 13.44
N LYS A 104 3.84 -8.82 12.55
CA LYS A 104 4.64 -8.01 11.62
C LYS A 104 3.76 -7.20 10.66
N ILE A 105 2.72 -7.82 10.09
CA ILE A 105 1.75 -7.15 9.20
C ILE A 105 1.06 -6.00 9.94
N LYS A 106 0.53 -6.26 11.14
CA LYS A 106 -0.14 -5.24 11.96
C LYS A 106 0.78 -4.06 12.27
N ALA A 107 2.00 -4.33 12.75
CA ALA A 107 2.97 -3.29 13.06
C ALA A 107 3.33 -2.43 11.84
N HIS A 108 3.61 -3.07 10.70
CA HIS A 108 3.92 -2.36 9.46
C HIS A 108 2.74 -1.50 8.98
N ASN A 109 1.51 -1.99 9.11
CA ASN A 109 0.32 -1.23 8.71
C ASN A 109 0.02 -0.05 9.64
N THR A 110 0.32 -0.16 10.94
CA THR A 110 0.29 0.99 11.86
C THR A 110 1.32 2.05 11.44
N GLU A 111 2.54 1.64 11.07
CA GLU A 111 3.57 2.56 10.58
C GLU A 111 3.20 3.18 9.22
N PHE A 112 2.56 2.42 8.33
CA PHE A 112 2.00 2.91 7.07
C PHE A 112 0.93 3.99 7.31
N GLN A 113 -0.01 3.76 8.24
CA GLN A 113 -1.01 4.76 8.63
C GLN A 113 -0.37 6.03 9.23
N ALA A 114 0.76 5.89 9.91
CA ALA A 114 1.57 7.02 10.39
C ALA A 114 2.38 7.71 9.27
N GLY A 115 2.28 7.27 8.02
CA GLY A 115 3.00 7.83 6.88
C GLY A 115 4.49 7.50 6.84
N LEU A 116 4.94 6.51 7.62
CA LEU A 116 6.35 6.06 7.63
C LEU A 116 6.68 5.14 6.45
N HIS A 117 5.66 4.49 5.88
CA HIS A 117 5.78 3.63 4.70
C HIS A 117 4.85 4.12 3.59
N THR A 118 5.22 3.83 2.34
CA THR A 118 4.41 4.12 1.14
C THR A 118 3.59 2.91 0.68
N TRP A 119 3.67 1.81 1.41
CA TRP A 119 3.03 0.53 1.09
C TRP A 119 2.52 -0.12 2.38
N TYR A 120 1.59 -1.07 2.24
CA TYR A 120 1.03 -1.83 3.34
C TYR A 120 1.19 -3.33 3.09
N MET A 121 1.12 -4.11 4.16
CA MET A 121 1.17 -5.57 4.12
C MET A 121 -0.24 -6.17 4.29
N ALA A 122 -0.46 -7.32 3.66
CA ALA A 122 -1.68 -8.09 3.84
C ALA A 122 -1.34 -9.57 4.07
N VAL A 123 -2.22 -10.27 4.78
CA VAL A 123 -2.20 -11.74 4.88
C VAL A 123 -2.39 -12.31 3.47
N ASN A 124 -1.56 -13.29 3.12
CA ASN A 124 -1.58 -13.98 1.84
C ASN A 124 -1.21 -15.45 2.04
N ASP A 125 -1.13 -16.21 0.94
CA ASP A 125 -0.75 -17.63 0.94
C ASP A 125 0.55 -17.96 1.68
N PHE A 126 1.44 -16.99 1.88
CA PHE A 126 2.75 -17.18 2.51
C PHE A 126 2.77 -16.76 3.98
N ALA A 127 1.61 -16.43 4.58
CA ALA A 127 1.55 -15.95 5.95
C ALA A 127 1.99 -17.01 6.98
N ASP A 128 1.92 -18.31 6.66
CA ASP A 128 2.39 -19.43 7.51
C ASP A 128 3.81 -19.92 7.17
N TRP A 129 4.56 -19.18 6.35
CA TRP A 129 5.89 -19.56 5.89
C TRP A 129 7.00 -18.80 6.62
N SER A 130 8.09 -19.51 6.92
CA SER A 130 9.32 -18.89 7.39
C SER A 130 10.06 -18.21 6.24
N GLN A 131 10.96 -17.28 6.55
CA GLN A 131 11.76 -16.61 5.53
C GLN A 131 12.67 -17.60 4.79
N GLU A 132 13.15 -18.62 5.49
CA GLU A 132 13.99 -19.70 4.96
C GLU A 132 13.20 -20.59 4.00
N GLU A 133 11.98 -20.99 4.37
CA GLU A 133 11.07 -21.76 3.51
C GLU A 133 10.73 -20.97 2.23
N PHE A 134 10.44 -19.68 2.38
CA PHE A 134 10.14 -18.80 1.26
C PHE A 134 11.34 -18.70 0.29
N LYS A 135 12.55 -18.52 0.82
CA LYS A 135 13.78 -18.50 0.01
C LYS A 135 14.01 -19.83 -0.72
N GLY A 136 13.81 -20.96 -0.05
CA GLY A 136 14.02 -22.28 -0.62
C GLY A 136 13.16 -22.58 -1.85
N ILE A 137 11.96 -22.00 -1.92
CA ILE A 137 10.99 -22.28 -2.99
C ILE A 137 11.00 -21.20 -4.09
N ARG A 138 11.37 -19.95 -3.76
CA ARG A 138 11.28 -18.82 -4.69
C ARG A 138 12.61 -18.22 -5.12
N ALA A 139 13.69 -18.41 -4.34
CA ALA A 139 14.99 -17.80 -4.64
C ALA A 139 15.95 -18.73 -5.41
N THR A 140 15.49 -19.91 -5.85
CA THR A 140 16.32 -20.94 -6.48
C THR A 140 16.54 -20.78 -7.99
N GLN A 141 15.94 -19.76 -8.62
CA GLN A 141 16.20 -19.50 -10.04
C GLN A 141 17.55 -18.80 -10.19
N THR A 142 18.59 -19.59 -10.45
CA THR A 142 19.83 -19.06 -11.03
C THR A 142 19.46 -18.48 -12.39
N PRO A 143 19.71 -17.19 -12.65
CA PRO A 143 19.40 -16.63 -13.97
C PRO A 143 20.16 -17.44 -15.02
N PRO A 144 19.51 -17.82 -16.13
CA PRO A 144 20.21 -18.51 -17.21
C PRO A 144 21.41 -17.66 -17.65
N PRO A 145 22.51 -18.28 -18.10
CA PRO A 145 23.63 -17.53 -18.65
C PRO A 145 23.10 -16.60 -19.74
N LEU A 146 23.52 -15.33 -19.69
CA LEU A 146 23.09 -14.31 -20.64
C LEU A 146 23.32 -14.83 -22.06
N GLN A 147 22.25 -15.21 -22.75
CA GLN A 147 22.33 -15.55 -24.17
C GLN A 147 22.62 -14.27 -24.94
N ALA A 148 23.43 -14.38 -26.00
CA ALA A 148 23.84 -13.25 -26.82
C ALA A 148 22.63 -12.41 -27.23
N VAL A 149 22.66 -11.14 -26.85
CA VAL A 149 21.60 -10.17 -27.04
C VAL A 149 21.38 -9.96 -28.54
N HIS A 150 20.17 -10.21 -29.02
CA HIS A 150 19.75 -9.67 -30.31
C HIS A 150 19.75 -8.15 -30.20
N THR A 151 20.60 -7.47 -30.98
CA THR A 151 20.59 -6.01 -31.04
C THR A 151 19.25 -5.55 -31.59
N VAL A 152 18.42 -4.99 -30.72
CA VAL A 152 17.16 -4.36 -31.12
C VAL A 152 17.50 -2.99 -31.70
N GLN A 153 17.31 -2.83 -33.01
CA GLN A 153 17.44 -1.54 -33.68
C GLN A 153 16.16 -0.74 -33.40
N PHE A 154 16.27 0.30 -32.58
CA PHE A 154 15.20 1.28 -32.42
C PHE A 154 15.26 2.27 -33.59
N GLY A 155 14.12 2.56 -34.21
CA GLY A 155 14.02 3.67 -35.16
C GLY A 155 14.18 5.04 -34.47
N ALA A 156 13.91 6.13 -35.19
CA ALA A 156 13.87 7.47 -34.59
C ALA A 156 12.90 7.48 -33.39
N ALA A 157 13.46 7.57 -32.18
CA ALA A 157 12.71 7.43 -30.96
C ALA A 157 11.79 8.63 -30.74
N LYS A 158 10.49 8.38 -30.55
CA LYS A 158 9.57 9.37 -29.97
C LYS A 158 9.78 9.41 -28.45
N ALA A 159 9.50 10.55 -27.82
CA ALA A 159 9.50 10.64 -26.37
C ALA A 159 8.47 9.67 -25.76
N ASN A 160 8.86 8.98 -24.69
CA ASN A 160 7.96 8.11 -23.95
C ASN A 160 6.93 8.96 -23.18
N PRO A 161 5.70 8.44 -22.99
CA PRO A 161 4.71 9.12 -22.15
C PRO A 161 5.13 9.09 -20.67
N GLU A 162 4.59 10.01 -19.88
CA GLU A 162 4.82 10.09 -18.43
C GLU A 162 4.30 8.86 -17.67
N THR A 163 3.23 8.23 -18.16
CA THR A 163 2.66 7.00 -17.59
C THR A 163 2.29 6.02 -18.71
N MET A 164 2.46 4.72 -18.46
CA MET A 164 2.10 3.65 -19.39
C MET A 164 1.60 2.42 -18.62
N ASP A 165 0.40 1.95 -18.95
CA ASP A 165 -0.14 0.68 -18.45
C ASP A 165 -0.51 -0.23 -19.62
N TRP A 166 0.25 -1.32 -19.80
CA TRP A 166 0.03 -2.30 -20.87
C TRP A 166 -1.27 -3.09 -20.73
N ARG A 167 -1.87 -3.15 -19.53
CA ARG A 167 -3.18 -3.80 -19.34
C ARG A 167 -4.27 -3.06 -20.12
N THR A 168 -4.17 -1.74 -20.21
CA THR A 168 -5.08 -0.90 -21.02
C THR A 168 -4.98 -1.17 -22.53
N LYS A 169 -3.88 -1.82 -22.96
CA LYS A 169 -3.65 -2.21 -24.35
C LYS A 169 -4.13 -3.62 -24.66
N GLY A 170 -4.65 -4.36 -23.67
CA GLY A 170 -5.15 -5.72 -23.87
C GLY A 170 -4.08 -6.76 -24.19
N VAL A 171 -2.79 -6.43 -24.00
CA VAL A 171 -1.65 -7.32 -24.29
C VAL A 171 -1.19 -8.12 -23.07
N VAL A 172 -1.81 -7.91 -21.91
CA VAL A 172 -1.45 -8.57 -20.65
C VAL A 172 -2.49 -9.65 -20.35
N THR A 173 -2.04 -10.90 -20.23
CA THR A 173 -2.91 -12.01 -19.83
C THR A 173 -3.32 -11.91 -18.36
N PRO A 174 -4.40 -12.59 -17.93
CA PRO A 174 -4.76 -12.69 -16.52
C PRO A 174 -3.61 -13.17 -15.64
N VAL A 175 -3.62 -12.72 -14.38
CA VAL A 175 -2.63 -13.14 -13.37
C VAL A 175 -2.72 -14.65 -13.16
N LYS A 176 -1.56 -15.31 -13.13
CA LYS A 176 -1.43 -16.75 -12.87
C LYS A 176 -0.81 -16.98 -11.49
N ASN A 177 -1.09 -18.12 -10.88
CA ASN A 177 -0.41 -18.58 -9.66
C ASN A 177 0.66 -19.61 -10.05
N GLN A 178 1.93 -19.32 -9.74
CA GLN A 178 3.05 -20.21 -10.07
C GLN A 178 3.09 -21.49 -9.21
N GLY A 179 2.23 -21.61 -8.19
CA GLY A 179 2.18 -22.78 -7.31
C GLY A 179 3.45 -22.97 -6.50
N THR A 180 3.54 -24.05 -5.73
CA THR A 180 4.78 -24.51 -5.09
C THR A 180 5.34 -25.69 -5.84
#